data_AF-A0A662CPP4-F1
#
_entry.id   AF-A0A662CPP4-F1
#
_cell.length_a   1.000
_cell.length_b   1.000
_cell.length_c   1.000
_cell.angle_alpha   90.00
_cell.angle_beta   90.00
_cell.angle_gamma   90.00
#
_symmetry.space_group_name_H-M   'P 1'
#
loop_
_entity.id
_entity.type
_entity.pdbx_description
1 polymer ?
#
loop_
_entity_poly.entity_id
_entity_poly.type
_entity_poly.pdbx_seq_one_letter_code
_entity_poly.pdbx_strand_id
1 'polypeptide(L)'
;MTVADGQTLHQVDEKTIGIIGKTPITRVGLAWFPITQLALWAIFARSASRKKPENSRLQWSREGFLKMAVVLGSEWCHNLAHLITSNWIGKPMDQMRIQAGMPRCIYHEINDQGVTPRQHIARSLGGPIINLLFLPVTGLMKSLTKSDSITGETAKIAFQTNLLLSLVS
;
A
#
# COMPACT_ATOMS: atom_id res chain seq x y z
N MET A 1 -36.37 30.70 -18.42
CA MET A 1 -35.42 29.97 -19.29
C MET A 1 -34.66 29.02 -18.39
N THR A 2 -35.15 27.79 -18.29
CA THR A 2 -34.65 26.71 -17.44
C THR A 2 -33.47 26.06 -18.14
N VAL A 3 -32.28 26.13 -17.53
CA VAL A 3 -31.13 25.32 -17.97
C VAL A 3 -31.27 23.97 -17.29
N ALA A 4 -31.64 22.97 -18.09
CA ALA A 4 -31.78 21.58 -17.69
C ALA A 4 -30.41 20.87 -17.67
N ASP A 5 -30.34 19.87 -16.79
CA ASP A 5 -29.45 18.72 -16.79
C ASP A 5 -27.94 19.00 -16.77
N GLY A 6 -27.48 19.41 -15.59
CA GLY A 6 -26.17 19.00 -15.10
C GLY A 6 -26.14 17.49 -14.97
N GLN A 7 -25.58 16.81 -15.96
CA GLN A 7 -25.28 15.39 -15.93
C GLN A 7 -24.61 15.05 -14.59
N THR A 8 -25.31 14.31 -13.75
CA THR A 8 -24.75 13.64 -12.60
C THR A 8 -23.71 12.67 -13.13
N LEU A 9 -22.44 13.10 -13.13
CA LEU A 9 -21.28 12.20 -13.23
C LEU A 9 -21.60 11.02 -12.32
N HIS A 10 -21.76 9.83 -12.92
CA HIS A 10 -22.12 8.59 -12.25
C HIS A 10 -21.63 8.62 -10.80
N GLN A 11 -22.57 8.82 -9.86
CA GLN A 11 -22.25 8.81 -8.45
C GLN A 11 -21.85 7.37 -8.14
N VAL A 12 -20.57 7.10 -8.29
CA VAL A 12 -19.99 5.81 -8.03
C VAL A 12 -20.33 5.50 -6.59
N ASP A 13 -21.11 4.43 -6.36
CA ASP A 13 -21.60 4.05 -5.03
C ASP A 13 -20.40 3.71 -4.12
N GLU A 14 -19.89 4.75 -3.47
CA GLU A 14 -18.79 4.69 -2.51
C GLU A 14 -19.35 4.26 -1.18
N LYS A 15 -19.02 3.03 -0.79
CA LYS A 15 -19.44 2.47 0.50
C LYS A 15 -18.33 2.68 1.51
N THR A 16 -18.61 3.43 2.57
CA THR A 16 -17.77 3.48 3.77
C THR A 16 -17.79 2.13 4.47
N ILE A 17 -16.60 1.57 4.72
CA ILE A 17 -16.40 0.28 5.40
C ILE A 17 -15.80 0.44 6.80
N GLY A 18 -15.29 1.63 7.13
CA GLY A 18 -14.74 1.97 8.43
C GLY A 18 -14.33 3.43 8.52
N ILE A 19 -13.93 3.88 9.71
CA ILE A 19 -13.43 5.23 9.96
C ILE A 19 -12.21 5.12 10.87
N ILE A 20 -11.13 5.83 10.53
CA ILE A 20 -9.97 6.00 11.40
C ILE A 20 -9.77 7.50 11.64
N GLY A 21 -9.88 7.92 12.90
CA GLY A 21 -9.91 9.33 13.25
C GLY A 21 -11.10 10.04 12.60
N LYS A 22 -10.81 10.96 11.67
CA LYS A 22 -11.79 11.68 10.86
C LYS A 22 -11.83 11.21 9.39
N THR A 23 -11.01 10.22 9.04
CA THR A 23 -10.89 9.75 7.66
C THR A 23 -11.76 8.50 7.44
N PRO A 24 -12.75 8.53 6.54
CA PRO A 24 -13.47 7.36 6.12
C PRO A 24 -12.59 6.43 5.27
N ILE A 25 -12.73 5.13 5.49
CA ILE A 25 -12.20 4.08 4.63
C ILE A 25 -13.33 3.64 3.72
N THR A 26 -13.15 3.77 2.41
CA THR A 26 -14.21 3.53 1.43
C THR A 26 -13.82 2.45 0.43
N ARG A 27 -14.83 1.87 -0.24
CA ARG A 27 -14.64 1.02 -1.41
C ARG A 27 -15.60 1.44 -2.52
N VAL A 28 -15.20 1.21 -3.76
CA VAL A 28 -15.99 1.50 -4.96
C VAL A 28 -16.42 0.18 -5.61
N GLY A 29 -17.72 -0.09 -5.73
CA GLY A 29 -18.26 -1.22 -6.51
C GLY A 29 -17.50 -2.54 -6.35
N LEU A 30 -17.00 -3.10 -7.45
CA LEU A 30 -16.13 -4.29 -7.47
C LEU A 30 -14.63 -3.96 -7.42
N ALA A 31 -14.25 -2.68 -7.33
CA ALA A 31 -12.86 -2.27 -7.29
C ALA A 31 -12.11 -2.74 -6.03
N TRP A 32 -12.79 -3.27 -5.01
CA TRP A 32 -12.12 -3.90 -3.87
C TRP A 32 -11.51 -5.27 -4.20
N PHE A 33 -11.85 -5.87 -5.34
CA PHE A 33 -11.35 -7.20 -5.72
C PHE A 33 -9.81 -7.20 -5.75
N PRO A 34 -9.14 -8.23 -5.20
CA PRO A 34 -7.70 -8.20 -4.92
C PRO A 34 -6.83 -8.48 -6.15
N ILE A 35 -7.06 -7.71 -7.23
CA ILE A 35 -6.36 -7.87 -8.51
C ILE A 35 -4.85 -7.69 -8.33
N THR A 36 -4.43 -6.72 -7.49
CA THR A 36 -3.01 -6.45 -7.24
C THR A 36 -2.32 -7.62 -6.54
N GLN A 37 -3.00 -8.24 -5.57
CA GLN A 37 -2.53 -9.43 -4.85
C GLN A 37 -2.34 -10.60 -5.82
N LEU A 38 -3.36 -10.87 -6.65
CA LEU A 38 -3.31 -11.97 -7.62
C LEU A 38 -2.21 -11.77 -8.66
N ALA A 39 -2.06 -10.53 -9.17
CA ALA A 39 -1.03 -10.19 -10.14
C ALA A 39 0.38 -10.33 -9.55
N LEU A 40 0.66 -9.75 -8.39
CA LEU A 40 1.98 -9.86 -7.75
C LEU A 40 2.30 -11.30 -7.35
N TRP A 41 1.32 -12.05 -6.84
CA TRP A 41 1.51 -13.46 -6.54
C TRP A 41 1.91 -14.25 -7.79
N ALA A 42 1.20 -14.07 -8.91
CA ALA A 42 1.53 -14.74 -10.16
C ALA A 42 2.93 -14.34 -10.69
N ILE A 43 3.29 -13.05 -10.63
CA ILE A 43 4.61 -12.55 -11.02
C ILE A 43 5.71 -13.20 -10.18
N PHE A 44 5.57 -13.21 -8.85
CA PHE A 44 6.58 -13.77 -7.97
C PHE A 44 6.66 -15.30 -8.04
N ALA A 45 5.52 -15.99 -8.19
CA ALA A 45 5.50 -17.44 -8.39
C ALA A 45 6.20 -17.83 -9.70
N ARG A 46 5.95 -17.09 -10.80
CA ARG A 46 6.64 -17.28 -12.08
C ARG A 46 8.13 -16.95 -12.00
N SER A 47 8.50 -15.93 -11.22
CA SER A 47 9.91 -15.60 -10.97
C SER A 47 10.60 -16.74 -10.20
N ALA A 48 9.95 -17.27 -9.16
CA ALA A 48 10.44 -18.41 -8.40
C ALA A 48 10.61 -19.67 -9.27
N SER A 49 9.65 -19.95 -10.16
CA SER A 49 9.72 -21.11 -11.07
C SER A 49 10.87 -21.02 -12.08
N ARG A 50 11.23 -19.80 -12.50
CA ARG A 50 12.36 -19.58 -13.41
C ARG A 50 13.71 -19.68 -12.70
N LYS A 51 13.78 -19.23 -11.44
CA LYS A 51 15.03 -19.25 -10.65
C LYS A 51 15.35 -20.64 -10.10
N LYS A 52 14.32 -21.43 -9.76
CA LYS A 52 14.42 -22.76 -9.15
C LYS A 52 13.49 -23.77 -9.84
N PRO A 53 13.75 -24.13 -11.11
CA PRO A 53 12.90 -25.03 -11.87
C PRO A 53 12.79 -26.45 -11.28
N GLU A 54 13.72 -26.83 -10.42
CA GLU A 54 13.74 -28.11 -9.69
C GLU A 54 12.71 -28.19 -8.54
N ASN A 55 12.22 -27.05 -8.06
CA ASN A 55 11.22 -27.01 -6.99
C ASN A 55 9.81 -27.40 -7.48
N SER A 56 8.97 -27.84 -6.56
CA SER A 56 7.56 -28.13 -6.85
C SER A 56 6.74 -26.86 -7.07
N ARG A 57 5.62 -26.98 -7.80
CA ARG A 57 4.65 -25.87 -8.01
C ARG A 57 4.17 -25.24 -6.70
N LEU A 58 3.98 -26.05 -5.66
CA LEU A 58 3.57 -25.57 -4.34
C LEU A 58 4.65 -24.69 -3.69
N GLN A 59 5.93 -25.04 -3.85
CA GLN A 59 7.03 -24.22 -3.33
C GLN A 59 7.12 -22.87 -4.05
N TRP A 60 7.01 -22.84 -5.39
CA TRP A 60 6.98 -21.58 -6.15
C TRP A 60 5.80 -20.70 -5.74
N SER A 61 4.61 -21.30 -5.62
CA SER A 61 3.39 -20.64 -5.19
C SER A 61 3.55 -20.04 -3.79
N ARG A 62 4.09 -20.81 -2.83
CA ARG A 62 4.34 -20.33 -1.46
C ARG A 62 5.35 -19.19 -1.43
N GLU A 63 6.46 -19.31 -2.16
CA GLU A 63 7.44 -18.23 -2.26
C GLU A 63 6.81 -16.96 -2.84
N GLY A 64 6.04 -17.11 -3.92
CA GLY A 64 5.33 -15.99 -4.54
C GLY A 64 4.34 -15.31 -3.60
N PHE A 65 3.59 -16.11 -2.84
CA PHE A 65 2.60 -15.61 -1.89
C PHE A 65 3.26 -14.82 -0.76
N LEU A 66 4.34 -15.35 -0.18
CA LEU A 66 5.07 -14.68 0.90
C LEU A 66 5.70 -13.37 0.43
N LYS A 67 6.32 -13.35 -0.76
CA LYS A 67 6.87 -12.14 -1.38
C LYS A 67 5.77 -11.09 -1.63
N MET A 68 4.63 -11.51 -2.17
CA MET A 68 3.47 -10.63 -2.36
C MET A 68 2.98 -10.05 -1.03
N ALA A 69 2.82 -10.89 -0.01
CA ALA A 69 2.34 -10.47 1.30
C ALA A 69 3.23 -9.41 1.94
N VAL A 70 4.56 -9.56 1.87
CA VAL A 70 5.48 -8.55 2.45
C VAL A 70 5.53 -7.25 1.66
N VAL A 71 5.41 -7.31 0.32
CA VAL A 71 5.35 -6.11 -0.53
C VAL A 71 4.08 -5.33 -0.19
N LEU A 72 2.93 -5.98 -0.29
CA LEU A 72 1.65 -5.32 -0.08
C LEU A 72 1.44 -4.92 1.38
N GLY A 73 1.91 -5.72 2.33
CA GLY A 73 1.92 -5.35 3.74
C GLY A 73 2.72 -4.07 4.00
N SER A 74 3.88 -3.92 3.36
CA SER A 74 4.70 -2.70 3.49
C SER A 74 3.99 -1.47 2.91
N GLU A 75 3.34 -1.61 1.76
CA GLU A 75 2.52 -0.56 1.12
C GLU A 75 1.28 -0.18 1.97
N TRP A 76 0.63 -1.17 2.59
CA TRP A 76 -0.49 -0.93 3.50
C TRP A 76 -0.05 -0.14 4.74
N CYS A 77 1.05 -0.55 5.38
CA CYS A 77 1.61 0.16 6.52
C CYS A 77 2.02 1.60 6.13
N HIS A 78 2.63 1.78 4.96
CA HIS A 78 3.01 3.10 4.42
C HIS A 78 1.79 4.03 4.32
N ASN A 79 0.74 3.58 3.63
CA ASN A 79 -0.49 4.36 3.43
C ASN A 79 -1.23 4.62 4.75
N LEU A 80 -1.28 3.63 5.64
CA LEU A 80 -1.89 3.80 6.96
C LEU A 80 -1.12 4.82 7.81
N ALA A 81 0.21 4.87 7.71
CA ALA A 81 1.00 5.85 8.43
C ALA A 81 0.72 7.28 7.93
N HIS A 82 0.55 7.50 6.62
CA HIS A 82 0.07 8.80 6.14
C HIS A 82 -1.29 9.17 6.73
N LEU A 83 -2.22 8.23 6.82
CA LEU A 83 -3.53 8.45 7.43
C LEU A 83 -3.40 8.85 8.89
N ILE A 84 -2.66 8.07 9.67
CA ILE A 84 -2.48 8.30 11.10
C ILE A 84 -1.83 9.66 11.32
N THR A 85 -0.72 9.96 10.62
CA THR A 85 -0.03 11.24 10.76
C THR A 85 -0.92 12.41 10.35
N SER A 86 -1.69 12.28 9.26
CA SER A 86 -2.63 13.32 8.82
C SER A 86 -3.70 13.62 9.87
N ASN A 87 -4.26 12.57 10.50
CA ASN A 87 -5.21 12.73 11.59
C ASN A 87 -4.55 13.36 12.83
N TRP A 88 -3.35 12.93 13.17
CA TRP A 88 -2.61 13.39 14.35
C TRP A 88 -2.27 14.89 14.29
N ILE A 89 -1.88 15.40 13.12
CA ILE A 89 -1.60 16.83 12.94
C ILE A 89 -2.87 17.69 12.71
N GLY A 90 -4.06 17.08 12.81
CA GLY A 90 -5.35 17.76 12.64
C GLY A 90 -5.69 18.13 11.20
N LYS A 91 -5.01 17.54 10.20
CA LYS A 91 -5.26 17.74 8.76
C LYS A 91 -5.52 16.40 8.08
N PRO A 92 -6.65 15.73 8.41
CA PRO A 92 -6.98 14.40 7.90
C PRO A 92 -7.06 14.39 6.37
N MET A 93 -6.97 13.20 5.79
CA MET A 93 -7.32 12.99 4.37
C MET A 93 -8.82 12.84 4.23
N ASP A 94 -9.33 13.14 3.03
CA ASP A 94 -10.76 13.08 2.74
C ASP A 94 -11.25 11.64 2.77
N GLN A 95 -10.45 10.72 2.26
CA GLN A 95 -10.72 9.29 2.37
C GLN A 95 -9.47 8.44 2.13
N MET A 96 -9.51 7.21 2.67
CA MET A 96 -8.65 6.11 2.26
C MET A 96 -9.48 5.12 1.44
N ARG A 97 -9.31 5.13 0.13
CA ARG A 97 -10.10 4.30 -0.78
C ARG A 97 -9.39 2.97 -1.03
N ILE A 98 -10.12 1.86 -0.92
CA ILE A 98 -9.63 0.53 -1.31
C ILE A 98 -9.90 0.31 -2.79
N GLN A 99 -8.82 0.18 -3.56
CA GLN A 99 -8.85 -0.01 -5.01
C GLN A 99 -7.86 -1.10 -5.43
N ALA A 100 -8.33 -2.06 -6.22
CA ALA A 100 -7.65 -3.28 -6.60
C ALA A 100 -7.01 -4.03 -5.41
N GLY A 101 -7.67 -4.01 -4.25
CA GLY A 101 -7.18 -4.59 -3.00
C GLY A 101 -6.12 -3.76 -2.26
N MET A 102 -5.81 -2.55 -2.71
CA MET A 102 -4.80 -1.67 -2.12
C MET A 102 -5.42 -0.39 -1.56
N PRO A 103 -4.87 0.16 -0.46
CA PRO A 103 -5.33 1.43 0.08
C PRO A 103 -4.73 2.57 -0.74
N ARG A 104 -5.52 3.60 -0.99
CA ARG A 104 -5.09 4.82 -1.64
C ARG A 104 -5.52 6.03 -0.82
N CYS A 105 -4.57 6.89 -0.48
CA CYS A 105 -4.85 8.18 0.14
C CYS A 105 -5.46 9.14 -0.89
N ILE A 106 -6.62 9.73 -0.58
CA ILE A 106 -7.31 10.68 -1.46
C ILE A 106 -7.41 12.04 -0.76
N TYR A 107 -6.98 13.06 -1.50
CA TYR A 107 -7.20 14.47 -1.21
C TYR A 107 -7.85 15.08 -2.46
N HIS A 108 -9.09 15.57 -2.35
CA HIS A 108 -9.80 16.20 -3.45
C HIS A 108 -9.20 17.58 -3.75
N GLU A 109 -8.78 18.30 -2.71
CA GLU A 109 -8.12 19.60 -2.83
C GLU A 109 -6.65 19.50 -2.40
N ILE A 110 -5.76 19.27 -3.38
CA ILE A 110 -4.32 19.15 -3.13
C ILE A 110 -3.72 20.49 -2.67
N ASN A 111 -4.26 21.61 -3.17
CA ASN A 111 -3.81 22.98 -2.86
C ASN A 111 -4.74 23.70 -1.87
N ASP A 112 -5.28 22.96 -0.91
CA ASP A 112 -6.09 23.52 0.18
C ASP A 112 -5.29 24.61 0.91
N GLN A 113 -5.74 25.87 0.81
CA GLN A 113 -5.11 27.03 1.45
C GLN A 113 -5.15 26.93 3.00
N GLY A 114 -5.98 26.05 3.55
CA GLY A 114 -6.04 25.70 4.95
C GLY A 114 -4.93 24.76 5.42
N VAL A 115 -4.07 24.25 4.53
CA VAL A 115 -2.93 23.38 4.85
C VAL A 115 -1.62 24.11 4.55
N THR A 116 -0.84 24.36 5.59
CA THR A 116 0.47 25.01 5.43
C THR A 116 1.49 24.06 4.79
N PRO A 117 2.57 24.57 4.16
CA PRO A 117 3.63 23.72 3.60
C PRO A 117 4.23 22.73 4.59
N ARG A 118 4.40 23.14 5.86
CA ARG A 118 4.89 22.26 6.93
C ARG A 118 3.92 21.12 7.23
N GLN A 119 2.62 21.36 7.15
CA GLN A 119 1.60 20.32 7.32
C GLN A 119 1.57 19.35 6.13
N HIS A 120 1.78 19.83 4.90
CA HIS A 120 1.94 18.93 3.75
C HIS A 120 3.14 17.99 3.92
N ILE A 121 4.29 18.53 4.33
CA ILE A 121 5.49 17.73 4.62
C ILE A 121 5.21 16.72 5.75
N ALA A 122 4.58 17.15 6.85
CA ALA A 122 4.26 16.24 7.94
C ALA A 122 3.35 15.07 7.48
N ARG A 123 2.32 15.35 6.67
CA ARG A 123 1.42 14.32 6.11
C ARG A 123 2.17 13.36 5.19
N SER A 124 3.05 13.87 4.33
CA SER A 124 3.82 13.05 3.38
C SER A 124 4.98 12.30 4.02
N LEU A 125 5.45 12.67 5.22
CA LEU A 125 6.53 11.93 5.88
C LEU A 125 6.07 10.67 6.64
N GLY A 126 4.76 10.53 6.92
CA GLY A 126 4.25 9.39 7.68
C GLY A 126 4.63 8.03 7.08
N GLY A 127 4.36 7.81 5.80
CA GLY A 127 4.73 6.60 5.07
C GLY A 127 6.24 6.34 5.05
N PRO A 128 7.07 7.26 4.53
CA PRO A 128 8.52 7.10 4.49
C PRO A 128 9.15 6.76 5.84
N ILE A 129 8.71 7.43 6.91
CA ILE A 129 9.25 7.19 8.25
C ILE A 129 8.92 5.77 8.73
N ILE A 130 7.68 5.28 8.54
CA ILE A 130 7.35 3.92 9.00
C ILE A 130 8.15 2.85 8.25
N ASN A 131 8.36 3.01 6.94
CA ASN A 131 9.17 2.08 6.16
C ASN A 131 10.65 2.17 6.53
N LEU A 132 11.17 3.36 6.83
CA LEU A 132 12.53 3.55 7.36
C LEU A 132 12.71 2.79 8.69
N LEU A 133 11.71 2.85 9.58
CA LEU A 133 11.72 2.11 10.86
C LEU A 133 11.68 0.59 10.68
N PHE A 134 11.16 0.08 9.56
CA PHE A 134 11.20 -1.34 9.25
C PHE A 134 12.55 -1.81 8.67
N LEU A 135 13.43 -0.90 8.21
CA LEU A 135 14.73 -1.29 7.64
C LEU A 135 15.64 -2.06 8.61
N PRO A 136 15.80 -1.67 9.89
CA PRO A 136 16.63 -2.45 10.82
C PRO A 136 16.10 -3.87 11.01
N VAL A 137 14.78 -4.03 11.15
CA VAL A 137 14.14 -5.33 11.36
C VAL A 137 14.28 -6.21 10.13
N THR A 138 13.90 -5.70 8.95
CA THR A 138 14.00 -6.44 7.69
C THR A 138 15.44 -6.69 7.26
N GLY A 139 16.36 -5.78 7.60
CA GLY A 139 17.80 -5.92 7.39
C GLY A 139 18.41 -7.03 8.25
N LEU A 140 18.02 -7.11 9.53
CA LEU A 140 18.40 -8.20 10.41
C LEU A 140 17.83 -9.55 9.92
N MET A 141 16.56 -9.59 9.53
CA MET A 141 15.97 -10.80 8.95
C MET A 141 16.73 -11.25 7.69
N LYS A 142 17.08 -10.31 6.82
CA LYS A 142 17.86 -10.57 5.60
C LYS A 142 19.26 -11.09 5.93
N SER A 143 19.92 -10.62 6.99
CA SER A 143 21.27 -11.08 7.35
C SER A 143 21.29 -12.45 8.04
N LEU A 144 20.23 -12.79 8.79
CA LEU A 144 20.12 -14.06 9.53
C LEU A 144 19.57 -15.22 8.70
N THR A 145 19.01 -14.94 7.52
CA THR A 145 18.36 -15.96 6.68
C THR A 145 19.27 -16.41 5.54
N LYS A 146 19.15 -17.68 5.13
CA LYS A 146 19.90 -18.20 3.99
C LYS A 146 19.39 -17.54 2.71
N SER A 147 20.27 -16.88 1.97
CA SER A 147 19.94 -16.15 0.73
C SER A 147 19.18 -16.98 -0.30
N ASP A 148 19.42 -18.29 -0.34
CA ASP A 148 18.74 -19.19 -1.29
C ASP A 148 17.54 -19.96 -0.69
N SER A 149 17.04 -19.53 0.47
CA SER A 149 15.80 -20.04 1.05
C SER A 149 14.61 -19.13 0.72
N ILE A 150 13.39 -19.70 0.77
CA ILE A 150 12.15 -18.91 0.62
C ILE A 150 12.10 -17.77 1.66
N THR A 151 12.50 -18.04 2.90
CA THR A 151 12.56 -17.05 3.97
C THR A 151 13.57 -15.94 3.65
N GLY A 152 14.76 -16.28 3.15
CA GLY A 152 15.78 -15.29 2.80
C GLY A 152 15.40 -14.42 1.61
N GLU A 153 14.79 -15.01 0.59
CA GLU A 153 14.24 -14.28 -0.54
C GLU A 153 13.08 -13.35 -0.12
N THR A 154 12.23 -13.80 0.81
CA THR A 154 11.14 -12.98 1.35
C THR A 154 11.69 -11.82 2.18
N ALA A 155 12.66 -12.07 3.06
CA ALA A 155 13.31 -11.03 3.88
C ALA A 155 14.04 -10.00 3.01
N LYS A 156 14.70 -10.45 1.93
CA LYS A 156 15.33 -9.57 0.94
C LYS A 156 14.30 -8.65 0.27
N ILE A 157 13.17 -9.20 -0.18
CA ILE A 157 12.09 -8.41 -0.80
C ILE A 157 11.48 -7.43 0.20
N ALA A 158 11.26 -7.84 1.45
CA ALA A 158 10.77 -6.95 2.50
C ALA A 158 11.72 -5.76 2.71
N PHE A 159 13.03 -6.01 2.82
CA PHE A 159 14.03 -4.95 2.94
C PHE A 159 14.04 -4.01 1.73
N GLN A 160 14.05 -4.56 0.51
CA GLN A 160 14.07 -3.77 -0.73
C GLN A 160 12.81 -2.90 -0.88
N THR A 161 11.65 -3.43 -0.53
CA THR A 161 10.38 -2.69 -0.61
C THR A 161 10.34 -1.56 0.40
N ASN A 162 10.72 -1.82 1.65
CA ASN A 162 10.76 -0.78 2.68
C ASN A 162 11.81 0.28 2.36
N LEU A 163 12.94 -0.10 1.76
CA LEU A 163 13.94 0.88 1.31
C LEU A 163 13.35 1.77 0.21
N LEU A 164 12.72 1.18 -0.81
CA LEU A 164 12.07 1.93 -1.87
C LEU A 164 11.01 2.90 -1.33
N LEU A 165 10.12 2.42 -0.47
CA LEU A 165 9.04 3.23 0.12
C LEU A 165 9.53 4.29 1.10
N SER A 166 10.71 4.11 1.70
CA SER A 166 11.34 5.17 2.50
C SER A 166 11.90 6.31 1.66
N LEU A 167 12.14 6.07 0.37
CA LEU A 167 12.78 7.02 -0.56
C LEU A 167 11.78 7.67 -1.53
N VAL A 168 10.69 6.98 -1.85
CA VAL A 168 9.70 7.40 -2.84
C VAL A 168 8.33 7.40 -2.17
N SER A 169 7.74 8.58 -2.02
CA SER A 169 6.40 8.82 -1.46
C SER A 169 5.85 10.13 -1.99
#